data_AF-A0AAW6ZET3-F1
#
_entry.id   AF-A0AAW6ZET3-F1
#
_cell.length_a   1.000
_cell.length_b   1.000
_cell.length_c   1.000
_cell.angle_alpha   90.00
_cell.angle_beta   90.00
_cell.angle_gamma   90.00
#
_symmetry.space_group_name_H-M   'P 1'
#
loop_
_entity.id
_entity.type
_entity.pdbx_description
1 polymer ?
#
loop_
_entity_poly.entity_id
_entity_poly.type
_entity_poly.pdbx_seq_one_letter_code
_entity_poly.pdbx_strand_id
1 'polypeptide(L)'
;MTTPTPRQKALAAQVVLPMAPLPTVAGYCPAWVESKGAECRRPATDGLLCRRHHNVAERRLAAAIEKRQDQAAKAREKAPARRARLAVLDERIALLQSRLSRPETMDTAAYGGAVNTRIQARREAAMVRDVETGAELHRLTREAAHLRNLLEATA
;
A
#
# COMPACT_ATOMS: atom_id res chain seq x y z
N MET A 1 -35.83 18.18 -11.83
CA MET A 1 -34.37 18.34 -11.62
C MET A 1 -33.70 17.03 -12.00
N THR A 2 -32.70 17.06 -12.87
CA THR A 2 -32.07 15.83 -13.40
C THR A 2 -30.94 15.38 -12.47
N THR A 3 -30.98 14.11 -12.05
CA THR A 3 -29.93 13.51 -11.21
C THR A 3 -28.61 13.43 -12.01
N PRO A 4 -27.48 13.89 -11.45
CA PRO A 4 -26.20 13.89 -12.14
C PRO A 4 -25.66 12.47 -12.33
N THR A 5 -25.11 12.20 -13.52
CA THR A 5 -24.54 10.89 -13.88
C THR A 5 -23.24 10.61 -13.12
N PRO A 6 -22.81 9.33 -13.01
CA PRO A 6 -21.53 8.99 -12.40
C PRO A 6 -20.34 9.72 -13.04
N ARG A 7 -20.37 9.90 -14.36
CA ARG A 7 -19.35 10.67 -15.09
C ARG A 7 -19.31 12.14 -14.68
N GLN A 8 -20.48 12.78 -14.54
CA GLN A 8 -20.55 14.18 -14.08
C GLN A 8 -20.04 14.34 -12.65
N LYS A 9 -20.34 13.37 -11.77
CA LYS A 9 -19.80 13.33 -10.40
C LYS A 9 -18.27 13.15 -10.40
N ALA A 10 -17.75 12.25 -11.23
CA ALA A 10 -16.31 12.02 -11.36
C ALA A 10 -15.54 13.26 -11.86
N LEU A 11 -16.14 14.02 -12.79
CA LEU A 11 -15.60 15.30 -13.25
C LEU A 11 -15.64 16.35 -12.13
N ALA A 12 -16.78 16.52 -11.46
CA ALA A 12 -16.90 17.46 -10.35
C ALA A 12 -15.86 17.18 -9.24
N ALA A 13 -15.61 15.91 -8.92
CA ALA A 13 -14.60 15.51 -7.95
C ALA A 13 -13.17 16.00 -8.26
N GLN A 14 -12.85 16.35 -9.51
CA GLN A 14 -11.51 16.86 -9.88
C GLN A 14 -11.25 18.32 -9.47
N VAL A 15 -12.31 19.06 -9.14
CA VAL A 15 -12.26 20.51 -8.91
C VAL A 15 -12.94 20.95 -7.62
N VAL A 16 -13.63 20.04 -6.93
CA VAL A 16 -14.21 20.26 -5.61
C VAL A 16 -13.16 20.02 -4.53
N LEU A 17 -13.32 20.68 -3.37
CA LEU A 17 -12.46 20.47 -2.21
C LEU A 17 -12.43 18.97 -1.82
N PRO A 18 -11.27 18.38 -1.51
CA PRO A 18 -11.21 17.00 -1.01
C PRO A 18 -12.17 16.78 0.16
N MET A 19 -12.89 15.66 0.14
CA MET A 19 -13.87 15.25 1.17
C MET A 19 -15.13 16.12 1.28
N ALA A 20 -15.29 17.18 0.49
CA ALA A 20 -16.55 17.90 0.43
C ALA A 20 -17.63 17.06 -0.30
N PRO A 21 -18.88 17.09 0.18
CA PRO A 21 -19.96 16.34 -0.46
C PRO A 21 -20.22 16.89 -1.86
N LEU A 22 -20.32 15.99 -2.84
CA LEU A 22 -20.68 16.38 -4.20
C LEU A 22 -22.16 16.76 -4.26
N PRO A 23 -22.52 17.86 -4.93
CA PRO A 23 -23.91 18.24 -5.08
C PRO A 23 -24.70 17.18 -5.85
N THR A 24 -25.92 16.93 -5.39
CA THR A 24 -26.86 15.96 -5.97
C THR A 24 -27.75 16.57 -7.04
N VAL A 25 -27.71 17.89 -7.21
CA VAL A 25 -28.49 18.64 -8.21
C VAL A 25 -27.63 19.69 -8.89
N ALA A 26 -27.91 19.96 -10.16
CA ALA A 26 -27.29 21.06 -10.89
C ALA A 26 -27.93 22.40 -10.46
N GLY A 27 -27.13 23.27 -9.87
CA GLY A 27 -27.54 24.65 -9.54
C GLY A 27 -26.37 25.60 -9.74
N TYR A 28 -25.38 25.50 -8.84
CA TYR A 28 -24.15 26.28 -8.92
C TYR A 28 -22.93 25.38 -8.98
N CYS A 29 -21.87 25.89 -9.59
CA CYS A 29 -20.60 25.20 -9.73
C CYS A 29 -19.91 25.08 -8.35
N PRO A 30 -19.70 23.86 -7.83
CA PRO A 30 -19.09 23.60 -6.51
C PRO A 30 -17.55 23.66 -6.55
N ALA A 31 -16.95 24.03 -7.68
CA ALA A 31 -15.50 24.04 -7.82
C ALA A 31 -14.85 24.99 -6.80
N TRP A 32 -13.87 24.49 -6.05
CA TRP A 32 -13.13 25.28 -5.08
C TRP A 32 -12.09 26.14 -5.80
N VAL A 33 -12.09 27.44 -5.51
CA VAL A 33 -11.15 28.40 -6.08
C VAL A 33 -10.23 28.87 -4.95
N GLU A 34 -9.01 28.33 -4.90
CA GLU A 34 -8.03 28.62 -3.85
C GLU A 34 -7.76 30.12 -3.69
N SER A 35 -7.61 30.85 -4.79
CA SER A 35 -7.37 32.30 -4.76
C SER A 35 -8.51 33.12 -4.17
N LYS A 36 -9.72 32.55 -4.10
CA LYS A 36 -10.88 33.18 -3.47
C LYS A 36 -11.18 32.61 -2.08
N GLY A 37 -10.54 31.52 -1.68
CA GLY A 37 -10.89 30.76 -0.48
C GLY A 37 -12.36 30.34 -0.45
N ALA A 38 -12.99 30.12 -1.63
CA ALA A 38 -14.42 29.88 -1.75
C ALA A 38 -14.78 29.09 -3.01
N GLU A 39 -15.99 28.56 -3.04
CA GLU A 39 -16.58 27.95 -4.22
C GLU A 39 -16.83 28.97 -5.34
N CYS A 40 -16.79 28.50 -6.59
CA CYS A 40 -17.03 29.32 -7.76
C CYS A 40 -18.43 29.96 -7.78
N ARG A 41 -19.47 29.20 -7.38
CA ARG A 41 -20.88 29.60 -7.36
C ARG A 41 -21.46 30.17 -8.66
N ARG A 42 -20.79 29.98 -9.81
CA ARG A 42 -21.35 30.34 -11.12
C ARG A 42 -22.43 29.33 -11.53
N PRO A 43 -23.43 29.69 -12.36
CA PRO A 43 -24.42 28.73 -12.84
C PRO A 43 -23.76 27.50 -13.47
N ALA A 44 -24.26 26.32 -13.12
CA ALA A 44 -23.79 25.08 -13.72
C ALA A 44 -24.38 24.93 -15.13
N THR A 45 -23.54 25.08 -16.15
CA THR A 45 -23.92 25.04 -17.57
C THR A 45 -23.69 23.66 -18.19
N ASP A 46 -22.69 22.93 -17.70
CA ASP A 46 -22.23 21.66 -18.25
C ASP A 46 -22.28 20.59 -17.15
N GLY A 47 -23.48 20.08 -16.89
CA GLY A 47 -23.75 19.13 -15.80
C GLY A 47 -23.71 19.81 -14.43
N LEU A 48 -22.75 19.44 -13.58
CA LEU A 48 -22.58 20.01 -12.24
C LEU A 48 -21.63 21.22 -12.20
N LEU A 49 -20.98 21.54 -13.32
CA LEU A 49 -19.92 22.54 -13.38
C LEU A 49 -20.29 23.67 -14.34
N CYS A 50 -19.70 24.85 -14.13
CA CYS A 50 -19.69 25.89 -15.15
C CYS A 50 -18.66 25.54 -16.23
N ARG A 51 -18.85 26.05 -17.45
CA ARG A 51 -18.01 25.75 -18.63
C ARG A 51 -16.50 25.77 -18.37
N ARG A 52 -16.01 26.77 -17.63
CA ARG A 52 -14.58 26.90 -17.29
C ARG A 52 -14.09 25.72 -16.46
N HIS A 53 -14.80 25.38 -15.38
CA HIS A 53 -14.39 24.30 -14.48
C HIS A 53 -14.66 22.93 -15.06
N HIS A 54 -15.62 22.79 -15.97
CA HIS A 54 -15.80 21.59 -16.77
C HIS A 54 -14.53 21.27 -17.57
N ASN A 55 -14.04 22.22 -18.38
CA ASN A 55 -12.83 22.01 -19.19
C ASN A 55 -11.59 21.71 -18.34
N VAL A 56 -11.45 22.36 -17.17
CA VAL A 56 -10.35 22.06 -16.22
C VAL A 56 -10.49 20.66 -15.64
N ALA A 57 -11.70 20.27 -15.23
CA ALA A 57 -11.98 18.94 -14.71
C ALA A 57 -11.68 17.84 -15.73
N GLU A 58 -12.06 18.03 -17.00
CA GLU A 58 -11.74 17.07 -18.07
C GLU A 58 -10.24 16.91 -18.26
N ARG A 59 -9.48 18.01 -18.32
CA ARG A 59 -8.02 17.96 -18.43
C ARG A 59 -7.37 17.26 -17.24
N ARG A 60 -7.82 17.57 -16.02
CA ARG A 60 -7.32 16.92 -14.79
C ARG A 60 -7.64 15.44 -14.77
N LEU A 61 -8.85 15.06 -15.18
CA LEU A 61 -9.26 13.65 -15.25
C LEU A 61 -8.43 12.88 -16.27
N ALA A 62 -8.22 13.44 -17.47
CA ALA A 62 -7.39 12.84 -18.50
C ALA A 62 -5.94 12.63 -18.01
N ALA A 63 -5.33 13.66 -17.42
CA ALA A 63 -3.98 13.57 -16.84
C ALA A 63 -3.90 12.55 -15.69
N ALA A 64 -4.94 12.46 -14.85
CA ALA A 64 -5.00 11.46 -13.78
C ALA A 64 -5.09 10.02 -14.32
N ILE A 65 -5.86 9.82 -15.40
CA ILE A 65 -5.95 8.53 -16.09
C ILE A 65 -4.60 8.15 -16.70
N GLU A 66 -3.97 9.06 -17.45
CA GLU A 66 -2.66 8.87 -18.05
C GLU A 66 -1.60 8.52 -16.99
N LYS A 67 -1.56 9.27 -15.89
CA LYS A 67 -0.67 8.98 -14.76
C LYS A 67 -0.88 7.59 -14.17
N ARG A 68 -2.14 7.14 -14.03
CA ARG A 68 -2.46 5.78 -13.54
C ARG A 68 -1.99 4.71 -14.52
N GLN A 69 -2.15 4.96 -15.82
CA GLN A 69 -1.68 4.04 -16.87
C GLN A 69 -0.16 3.92 -16.88
N ASP A 70 0.57 5.04 -16.80
CA ASP A 70 2.03 5.05 -16.71
C ASP A 70 2.53 4.33 -15.45
N GLN A 71 1.91 4.58 -14.30
CA GLN A 71 2.23 3.86 -13.06
C GLN A 71 1.97 2.36 -13.19
N ALA A 72 0.87 1.95 -13.82
CA ALA A 72 0.56 0.55 -14.07
C ALA A 72 1.57 -0.09 -15.04
N ALA A 73 1.99 0.63 -16.08
CA ALA A 73 3.02 0.16 -17.01
C ALA A 73 4.36 -0.06 -16.31
N LYS A 74 4.84 0.94 -15.55
CA LYS A 74 6.07 0.85 -14.74
C LYS A 74 5.99 -0.26 -13.69
N ALA A 75 4.81 -0.49 -13.11
CA ALA A 75 4.60 -1.58 -12.17
C ALA A 75 4.73 -2.96 -12.84
N ARG A 76 4.11 -3.12 -14.03
CA ARG A 76 4.22 -4.35 -14.83
C ARG A 76 5.65 -4.63 -15.28
N GLU A 77 6.37 -3.60 -15.72
CA GLU A 77 7.78 -3.69 -16.09
C GLU A 77 8.65 -4.20 -14.94
N LYS A 78 8.41 -3.71 -13.71
CA LYS A 78 9.16 -4.11 -12.50
C LYS A 78 8.72 -5.45 -11.91
N ALA A 79 7.57 -6.00 -12.33
CA ALA A 79 7.00 -7.20 -11.71
C ALA A 79 7.91 -8.44 -11.82
N PRO A 80 8.55 -8.76 -12.96
CA PRO A 80 9.47 -9.90 -13.06
C PRO A 80 10.65 -9.79 -12.10
N ALA A 81 11.29 -8.62 -12.03
CA ALA A 81 12.41 -8.37 -11.12
C ALA A 81 12.00 -8.50 -9.65
N ARG A 82 10.81 -8.00 -9.28
CA ARG A 82 10.25 -8.17 -7.94
C ARG A 82 9.97 -9.63 -7.59
N ARG A 83 9.42 -10.42 -8.53
CA ARG A 83 9.19 -11.86 -8.34
C ARG A 83 10.50 -12.62 -8.17
N ALA A 84 11.50 -12.34 -8.98
CA ALA A 84 12.83 -12.94 -8.85
C ALA A 84 13.47 -12.62 -7.48
N ARG A 85 13.39 -11.36 -7.05
CA ARG A 85 13.86 -10.95 -5.72
C ARG A 85 13.10 -11.67 -4.60
N LEU A 86 11.78 -11.79 -4.71
CA LEU A 86 10.96 -12.49 -3.73
C LEU A 86 11.36 -13.97 -3.61
N ALA A 87 11.60 -14.67 -4.73
CA ALA A 87 12.06 -16.05 -4.71
C ALA A 87 13.38 -16.22 -3.94
N VAL A 88 14.36 -15.33 -4.18
CA VAL A 88 15.64 -15.32 -3.44
C VAL A 88 15.44 -15.09 -1.94
N LEU A 89 14.53 -14.18 -1.56
CA LEU A 89 14.22 -13.93 -0.16
C LEU A 89 13.53 -15.14 0.49
N ASP A 90 12.59 -15.77 -0.20
CA ASP A 90 11.87 -16.94 0.30
C ASP A 90 12.81 -18.13 0.51
N GLU A 91 13.75 -18.37 -0.41
CA GLU A 91 14.82 -19.38 -0.25
C GLU A 91 15.69 -19.08 0.97
N ARG A 92 16.13 -17.82 1.14
CA ARG A 92 16.95 -17.41 2.29
C ARG A 92 16.19 -17.56 3.61
N ILE A 93 14.92 -17.18 3.64
CA ILE A 93 14.02 -17.35 4.79
C ILE A 93 13.92 -18.83 5.17
N ALA A 94 13.65 -19.71 4.20
CA ALA A 94 13.54 -21.14 4.43
C ALA A 94 14.87 -21.74 4.98
N LEU A 95 16.01 -21.27 4.46
CA LEU A 95 17.33 -21.67 4.96
C LEU A 95 17.57 -21.23 6.41
N LEU A 96 17.24 -19.98 6.76
CA LEU A 96 17.40 -19.51 8.14
C LEU A 96 16.45 -20.23 9.10
N GLN A 97 15.21 -20.46 8.68
CA GLN A 97 14.21 -21.20 9.46
C GLN A 97 14.63 -22.65 9.73
N SER A 98 15.29 -23.33 8.78
CA SER A 98 15.80 -24.69 8.99
C SER A 98 17.01 -24.76 9.92
N ARG A 99 17.73 -23.64 10.10
CA ARG A 99 18.90 -23.54 10.98
C ARG A 99 18.59 -23.12 12.41
N LEU A 100 17.42 -22.52 12.64
CA LEU A 100 16.99 -22.12 13.98
C LEU A 100 16.88 -23.34 14.88
N SER A 101 17.45 -23.24 16.08
CA SER A 101 17.36 -24.31 17.05
C SER A 101 15.91 -24.43 17.51
N ARG A 102 15.29 -25.58 17.26
CA ARG A 102 13.99 -25.89 17.85
C ARG A 102 14.22 -26.47 19.25
N PRO A 103 13.57 -25.94 20.29
CA PRO A 103 13.62 -26.60 21.58
C PRO A 103 13.01 -28.01 21.43
N GLU A 104 13.72 -29.02 21.94
CA GLU A 104 13.25 -30.42 21.93
C GLU A 104 11.95 -30.60 22.72
N THR A 105 11.66 -29.67 23.64
CA THR A 105 10.43 -29.61 24.42
C THR A 105 10.02 -28.16 24.68
N MET A 106 8.72 -27.91 24.66
CA MET A 106 8.12 -26.64 25.09
C MET A 106 7.82 -26.62 26.61
N ASP A 107 8.09 -27.72 27.31
CA ASP A 107 7.95 -27.81 28.77
C ASP A 107 9.03 -26.97 29.46
N THR A 108 8.60 -25.88 30.07
CA THR A 108 9.46 -24.95 30.80
C THR A 108 10.05 -25.58 32.06
N ALA A 109 9.39 -26.57 32.67
CA ALA A 109 9.92 -27.31 33.81
C ALA A 109 11.12 -28.19 33.41
N ALA A 110 11.13 -28.71 32.19
CA ALA A 110 12.24 -29.49 31.62
C ALA A 110 13.45 -28.61 31.22
N TYR A 111 13.25 -27.31 31.06
CA TYR A 111 14.32 -26.38 30.68
C TYR A 111 15.09 -25.81 31.88
N GLY A 112 14.42 -25.64 33.03
CA GLY A 112 14.96 -25.00 34.25
C GLY A 112 15.61 -25.93 35.29
N GLY A 113 15.66 -27.25 35.05
CA GLY A 113 16.30 -28.20 35.97
C GLY A 113 17.83 -28.18 35.92
N ALA A 114 18.49 -28.73 36.95
CA ALA A 114 19.94 -28.91 36.98
C ALA A 114 20.39 -29.87 35.85
N VAL A 115 20.97 -29.31 34.79
CA VAL A 115 21.54 -30.06 33.66
C VAL A 115 23.07 -30.05 33.72
N ASN A 116 23.68 -30.99 33.01
CA ASN A 116 25.14 -31.01 32.86
C ASN A 116 25.65 -29.69 32.24
N THR A 117 26.76 -29.16 32.74
CA THR A 117 27.34 -27.88 32.30
C THR A 117 27.62 -27.82 30.78
N ARG A 118 27.98 -28.94 30.15
CA ARG A 118 28.16 -29.02 28.69
C ARG A 118 26.86 -28.86 27.92
N ILE A 119 25.75 -29.39 28.46
CA ILE A 119 24.41 -29.25 27.86
C ILE A 119 23.95 -27.80 27.97
N GLN A 120 24.17 -27.17 29.13
CA GLN A 120 23.86 -25.76 29.34
C GLN A 120 24.64 -24.83 28.39
N ALA A 121 25.96 -25.01 28.30
CA ALA A 121 26.80 -24.25 27.37
C ALA A 121 26.36 -24.43 25.89
N ARG A 122 25.94 -25.64 25.50
CA ARG A 122 25.40 -25.90 24.15
C ARG A 122 24.07 -25.16 23.90
N ARG A 123 23.18 -25.10 24.89
CA ARG A 123 21.90 -24.38 24.81
C ARG A 123 22.11 -22.87 24.72
N GLU A 124 22.99 -22.31 25.54
CA GLU A 124 23.33 -20.88 25.52
C GLU A 124 23.95 -20.47 24.17
N ALA A 125 24.89 -21.27 23.65
CA ALA A 125 25.48 -21.03 22.34
C ALA A 125 24.44 -21.11 21.20
N ALA A 126 23.43 -21.97 21.33
CA ALA A 126 22.31 -22.05 20.39
C ALA A 126 21.43 -20.80 20.45
N MET A 127 21.05 -20.36 21.66
CA MET A 127 20.27 -19.13 21.86
C MET A 127 20.94 -17.90 21.24
N VAL A 128 22.26 -17.72 21.46
CA VAL A 128 22.99 -16.57 20.89
C VAL A 128 22.94 -16.59 19.35
N ARG A 129 23.17 -17.74 18.72
CA ARG A 129 23.04 -17.88 17.25
C ARG A 129 21.62 -17.62 16.76
N ASP A 130 20.61 -18.06 17.51
CA ASP A 130 19.20 -17.90 17.15
C ASP A 130 18.73 -16.45 17.25
N VAL A 131 19.30 -15.63 18.15
CA VAL A 131 18.96 -14.20 18.25
C VAL A 131 19.38 -13.45 16.98
N GLU A 132 20.62 -13.62 16.53
CA GLU A 132 21.12 -12.97 15.31
C GLU A 132 20.36 -13.48 14.07
N THR A 133 20.17 -14.80 13.98
CA THR A 133 19.40 -15.44 12.91
C THR A 133 17.95 -14.96 12.89
N GLY A 134 17.34 -14.79 14.07
CA GLY A 134 15.97 -14.31 14.23
C GLY A 134 15.80 -12.85 13.81
N ALA A 135 16.78 -11.99 14.10
CA ALA A 135 16.77 -10.61 13.65
C ALA A 135 16.87 -10.50 12.12
N GLU A 136 17.75 -11.28 11.49
CA GLU A 136 17.84 -11.37 10.03
C GLU A 136 16.54 -11.89 9.43
N LEU A 137 15.99 -12.97 9.98
CA LEU A 137 14.72 -13.56 9.54
C LEU A 137 13.59 -12.54 9.57
N HIS A 138 13.42 -11.81 10.68
CA HIS A 138 12.39 -10.77 10.80
C HIS A 138 12.53 -9.66 9.75
N ARG A 139 13.77 -9.22 9.47
CA ARG A 139 14.02 -8.23 8.42
C ARG A 139 13.59 -8.76 7.05
N LEU A 140 14.03 -9.97 6.69
CA LEU A 140 13.75 -10.57 5.39
C LEU A 140 12.26 -10.88 5.20
N THR A 141 11.58 -11.36 6.25
CA THR A 141 10.13 -11.59 6.20
C THR A 141 9.35 -10.31 5.96
N ARG A 142 9.76 -9.17 6.57
CA ARG A 142 9.14 -7.86 6.29
C ARG A 142 9.40 -7.40 4.85
N GLU A 143 10.62 -7.58 4.33
CA GLU A 143 10.95 -7.26 2.95
C GLU A 143 10.12 -8.10 1.96
N ALA A 144 10.03 -9.42 2.20
CA ALA A 144 9.21 -10.33 1.40
C ALA A 144 7.73 -9.95 1.43
N ALA A 145 7.17 -9.64 2.61
CA ALA A 145 5.79 -9.17 2.75
C ALA A 145 5.55 -7.86 1.97
N HIS A 146 6.48 -6.91 2.04
CA HIS A 146 6.40 -5.67 1.28
C HIS A 146 6.37 -5.93 -0.24
N LEU A 147 7.23 -6.83 -0.74
CA LEU A 147 7.24 -7.19 -2.16
C LEU A 147 5.96 -7.91 -2.61
N ARG A 148 5.40 -8.80 -1.76
CA ARG A 148 4.11 -9.45 -2.04
C ARG A 148 2.99 -8.42 -2.16
N ASN A 149 2.89 -7.48 -1.22
CA ASN A 149 1.90 -6.40 -1.26
C ASN A 149 2.04 -5.54 -2.54
N LEU A 150 3.28 -5.22 -2.94
CA LEU A 150 3.53 -4.48 -4.18
C LEU A 150 3.14 -5.26 -5.44
N LEU A 151 3.25 -6.59 -5.42
CA LEU A 151 2.87 -7.43 -6.55
C LEU A 151 1.34 -7.60 -6.60
N GLU A 152 0.69 -7.83 -5.46
CA GLU A 152 -0.78 -7.91 -5.33
C GLU A 152 -1.48 -6.63 -5.75
N ALA A 153 -0.95 -5.46 -5.37
CA ALA A 153 -1.50 -4.17 -5.79
C ALA A 153 -1.40 -3.91 -7.32
N THR A 154 -0.68 -4.78 -8.04
CA THR A 154 -0.38 -4.62 -9.48
C THR A 154 -0.83 -5.81 -10.33
N ALA A 155 -1.38 -6.86 -9.70
CA ALA A 155 -1.95 -8.04 -10.33
C ALA A 155 -3.39 -7.76 -10.81
#